data_AF-A0A7K1ET11-F1
#
_entry.id   AF-A0A7K1ET11-F1
#
_cell.length_a   1.000
_cell.length_b   1.000
_cell.length_c   1.000
_cell.angle_alpha   90.00
_cell.angle_beta   90.00
_cell.angle_gamma   90.00
#
_symmetry.space_group_name_H-M   'P 1'
#
loop_
_entity.id
_entity.type
_entity.pdbx_description
1 polymer ?
#
loop_
_entity_poly.entity_id
_entity_poly.type
_entity_poly.pdbx_seq_one_letter_code
_entity_poly.pdbx_strand_id
1 'polypeptide(L)'
;MSSGSSESNPENIDMSKAQQRLFASLHFLFGLGIMSWVTRFVDIKRNLGLSNAEFGSLLTLGTIGSLSAFLVMGHLVHVHGVRRVLTISSISTFLLIAAATWVTSPVLFMFVNIFIAAAISGFHVSLTT
;
A
#
# COMPACT_ATOMS: atom_id res chain seq x y z
N MET A 1 -52.54 7.33 -6.97
CA MET A 1 -51.30 6.78 -6.38
C MET A 1 -50.22 6.77 -7.44
N SER A 2 -49.37 7.79 -7.43
CA SER A 2 -48.16 7.87 -8.25
C SER A 2 -46.97 7.55 -7.36
N SER A 3 -46.11 6.65 -7.84
CA SER A 3 -44.65 6.60 -7.64
C SER A 3 -44.27 5.19 -8.07
N GLY A 4 -44.00 4.96 -9.36
CA GLY A 4 -42.78 5.49 -9.95
C GLY A 4 -41.69 4.48 -9.65
N SER A 5 -41.67 3.40 -10.46
CA SER A 5 -40.57 2.46 -10.57
C SER A 5 -39.28 3.24 -10.77
N SER A 6 -38.36 3.20 -9.80
CA SER A 6 -36.99 3.68 -9.99
C SER A 6 -36.36 2.94 -11.17
N GLU A 7 -36.32 3.61 -12.32
CA GLU A 7 -35.48 3.23 -13.45
C GLU A 7 -34.02 3.16 -12.97
N SER A 8 -33.47 1.95 -12.85
CA SER A 8 -32.04 1.77 -12.68
C SER A 8 -31.35 2.08 -14.01
N ASN A 9 -30.89 3.33 -14.16
CA ASN A 9 -30.13 3.83 -15.30
C ASN A 9 -28.88 2.94 -15.57
N PRO A 10 -28.70 2.35 -16.76
CA PRO A 10 -27.55 1.50 -17.08
C PRO A 10 -26.19 2.19 -16.90
N GLU A 11 -26.14 3.52 -16.98
CA GLU A 11 -24.93 4.33 -16.76
C GLU A 11 -24.36 4.19 -15.33
N ASN A 12 -25.21 4.03 -14.31
CA ASN A 12 -24.76 3.87 -12.91
C ASN A 12 -24.16 2.48 -12.65
N ILE A 13 -24.65 1.47 -13.38
CA ILE A 13 -24.17 0.08 -13.29
C ILE A 13 -22.79 -0.06 -13.95
N ASP A 14 -22.57 0.61 -15.08
CA ASP A 14 -21.27 0.61 -15.76
C ASP A 14 -20.19 1.39 -14.99
N MET A 15 -20.57 2.50 -14.34
CA MET A 15 -19.70 3.24 -13.41
C MET A 15 -19.22 2.33 -12.25
N SER A 16 -20.11 1.56 -11.63
CA SER A 16 -19.76 0.63 -10.54
C SER A 16 -18.80 -0.49 -11.00
N LYS A 17 -19.05 -1.09 -12.18
CA LYS A 17 -18.16 -2.10 -12.77
C LYS A 17 -16.80 -1.54 -13.18
N ALA A 18 -16.76 -0.32 -13.71
CA ALA A 18 -15.50 0.37 -14.01
C ALA A 18 -14.69 0.66 -12.74
N GLN A 19 -15.35 1.08 -11.66
CA GLN A 19 -14.72 1.29 -10.35
C GLN A 19 -14.18 -0.01 -9.75
N GLN A 20 -14.94 -1.11 -9.80
CA GLN A 20 -14.47 -2.42 -9.35
C GLN A 20 -13.25 -2.89 -10.14
N ARG A 21 -13.26 -2.73 -11.48
CA ARG A 21 -12.10 -3.05 -12.33
C ARG A 21 -10.87 -2.21 -11.97
N LEU A 22 -11.07 -0.93 -11.65
CA LEU A 22 -9.98 -0.04 -11.22
C LEU A 22 -9.37 -0.51 -9.89
N PHE A 23 -10.20 -0.82 -8.89
CA PHE A 23 -9.71 -1.34 -7.60
C PHE A 23 -9.01 -2.69 -7.75
N ALA A 24 -9.56 -3.60 -8.56
CA ALA A 24 -8.93 -4.88 -8.88
C ALA A 24 -7.58 -4.70 -9.59
N SER A 25 -7.50 -3.77 -10.55
CA SER A 25 -6.25 -3.44 -11.25
C SER A 25 -5.22 -2.82 -10.32
N LEU A 26 -5.61 -1.89 -9.44
CA LEU A 26 -4.73 -1.30 -8.43
C LEU A 26 -4.21 -2.36 -7.45
N HIS A 27 -5.07 -3.28 -7.00
CA HIS A 27 -4.69 -4.39 -6.14
C HIS A 27 -3.70 -5.33 -6.83
N PHE A 28 -3.97 -5.68 -8.08
CA PHE A 28 -3.07 -6.49 -8.89
C PHE A 28 -1.71 -5.82 -9.11
N LEU A 29 -1.69 -4.53 -9.45
CA LEU A 29 -0.47 -3.77 -9.65
C LEU A 29 0.34 -3.66 -8.35
N PHE A 30 -0.34 -3.42 -7.23
CA PHE A 30 0.28 -3.40 -5.90
C PHE A 30 0.93 -4.74 -5.55
N GLY A 31 0.25 -5.86 -5.80
CA GLY A 31 0.80 -7.20 -5.63
C GLY A 31 2.05 -7.46 -6.48
N LEU A 32 2.03 -7.03 -7.75
CA LEU A 32 3.22 -7.06 -8.61
C LEU A 32 4.37 -6.21 -8.05
N GLY A 33 4.05 -5.04 -7.50
CA GLY A 33 5.02 -4.16 -6.84
C GLY A 33 5.72 -4.83 -5.66
N ILE A 34 4.98 -5.53 -4.80
CA ILE A 34 5.56 -6.27 -3.66
C ILE A 34 6.42 -7.44 -4.15
N MET A 35 6.01 -8.17 -5.19
CA MET A 35 6.84 -9.23 -5.75
C MET A 35 8.15 -8.70 -6.33
N SER A 36 8.12 -7.52 -6.98
CA SER A 36 9.34 -6.83 -7.43
C SER A 36 10.20 -6.32 -6.28
N TRP A 37 9.59 -5.97 -5.14
CA TRP A 37 10.31 -5.57 -3.93
C TRP A 37 11.09 -6.73 -3.31
N VAL A 38 10.51 -7.93 -3.26
CA VAL A 38 11.17 -9.12 -2.69
C VAL A 38 12.44 -9.49 -3.46
N THR A 39 12.47 -9.39 -4.79
CA THR A 39 13.68 -9.69 -5.56
C THR A 39 14.78 -8.65 -5.32
N ARG A 40 14.41 -7.37 -5.11
CA ARG A 40 15.33 -6.29 -4.76
C ARG A 40 15.96 -6.44 -3.36
N PHE A 41 15.38 -7.25 -2.46
CA PHE A 41 16.02 -7.52 -1.17
C PHE A 41 17.41 -8.13 -1.32
N VAL A 42 17.62 -8.96 -2.34
CA VAL A 42 18.93 -9.56 -2.60
C VAL A 42 19.97 -8.48 -2.92
N ASP A 43 19.59 -7.48 -3.70
CA ASP A 43 20.47 -6.37 -4.09
C ASP A 43 20.69 -5.38 -2.96
N ILE A 44 19.63 -5.01 -2.23
CA ILE A 44 19.71 -4.10 -1.08
C ILE A 44 20.61 -4.70 0.00
N LYS A 45 20.42 -5.98 0.31
CA LYS A 45 21.27 -6.70 1.27
C LYS A 45 22.74 -6.73 0.85
N ARG A 46 23.02 -6.93 -0.45
CA ARG A 46 24.39 -6.87 -0.99
C ARG A 46 24.98 -5.47 -0.91
N ASN A 47 24.22 -4.44 -1.25
CA ASN A 47 24.65 -3.05 -1.20
C ASN A 47 24.95 -2.58 0.24
N LEU A 48 24.19 -3.07 1.22
CA LEU A 48 24.38 -2.71 2.63
C LEU A 48 25.46 -3.55 3.32
N GLY A 49 25.93 -4.64 2.70
CA GLY A 49 26.91 -5.56 3.29
C GLY A 49 26.43 -6.27 4.57
N LEU A 50 25.10 -6.33 4.79
CA LEU A 50 24.51 -6.82 6.04
C LEU A 50 24.39 -8.35 6.10
N SER A 51 24.50 -8.88 7.32
CA SER A 51 24.19 -10.26 7.63
C SER A 51 22.69 -10.57 7.45
N ASN A 52 22.35 -11.84 7.25
CA ASN A 52 20.96 -12.32 7.20
C ASN A 52 20.17 -11.90 8.46
N ALA A 53 20.82 -11.95 9.62
CA ALA A 53 20.21 -11.62 10.91
C ALA A 53 19.89 -10.13 11.00
N GLU A 54 20.85 -9.26 10.65
CA GLU A 54 20.67 -7.80 10.71
C GLU A 54 19.60 -7.32 9.74
N PHE A 55 19.60 -7.85 8.52
CA PHE A 55 18.57 -7.53 7.54
C PHE A 55 17.17 -7.97 8.02
N GLY A 56 17.05 -9.18 8.60
CA GLY A 56 15.80 -9.66 9.18
C GLY A 56 15.30 -8.79 10.35
N SER A 57 16.21 -8.33 11.21
CA SER A 57 15.88 -7.39 12.30
C SER A 57 15.37 -6.06 11.76
N LEU A 58 16.02 -5.51 10.71
CA LEU A 58 15.57 -4.28 10.05
C LEU A 58 14.18 -4.42 9.43
N LEU A 59 13.89 -5.55 8.77
CA LEU A 59 12.55 -5.83 8.25
C LEU A 59 11.51 -5.94 9.35
N THR A 60 11.88 -6.53 10.49
CA THR A 60 10.99 -6.68 11.65
C THR A 60 10.64 -5.31 12.25
N LEU A 61 11.57 -4.35 12.23
CA LEU A 61 11.29 -2.98 12.68
C LEU A 61 10.20 -2.30 11.83
N GLY A 62 10.01 -2.71 10.57
CA GLY A 62 8.89 -2.29 9.73
C GLY A 62 7.53 -2.57 10.37
N THR A 63 7.40 -3.60 11.21
CA THR A 63 6.13 -3.90 11.91
C THR A 63 5.63 -2.75 12.76
N ILE A 64 6.53 -1.92 13.31
CA ILE A 64 6.16 -0.70 14.06
C ILE A 64 5.43 0.30 13.16
N GLY A 65 5.87 0.44 11.91
CA GLY A 65 5.21 1.27 10.91
C GLY A 65 3.84 0.74 10.52
N SER A 66 3.74 -0.58 10.34
CA SER A 66 2.47 -1.26 10.07
C SER A 66 1.45 -1.04 11.20
N LEU A 67 1.86 -1.22 12.47
CA LEU A 67 1.00 -0.99 13.63
C LEU A 67 0.55 0.48 13.72
N SER A 68 1.46 1.41 13.49
CA SER A 68 1.15 2.84 13.46
C SER A 68 0.13 3.17 12.37
N ALA A 69 0.24 2.55 11.19
CA ALA A 69 -0.72 2.73 10.12
C ALA A 69 -2.10 2.17 10.49
N PHE A 70 -2.19 1.01 11.15
CA PHE A 70 -3.49 0.49 11.61
C PHE A 70 -4.21 1.45 12.57
N LEU A 71 -3.46 2.06 13.50
CA LEU A 71 -4.01 3.05 14.44
C LEU A 71 -4.52 4.31 13.74
N VAL A 72 -3.77 4.83 12.76
CA VAL A 72 -4.12 6.08 12.06
C VAL A 72 -5.21 5.84 11.00
N MET A 73 -5.21 4.68 10.34
CA MET A 73 -6.04 4.43 9.17
C MET A 73 -7.53 4.37 9.50
N GLY A 74 -7.90 3.91 10.71
CA GLY A 74 -9.30 3.92 11.17
C GLY A 74 -9.93 5.32 11.17
N HIS A 75 -9.17 6.33 11.59
CA HIS A 75 -9.62 7.73 11.53
C HIS A 75 -9.53 8.29 10.09
N LEU A 76 -8.47 7.94 9.36
CA LEU A 76 -8.20 8.49 8.03
C LEU A 76 -9.26 8.09 7.00
N VAL A 77 -9.70 6.83 7.01
CA VAL A 77 -10.72 6.29 6.09
C VAL A 77 -12.09 6.92 6.35
N HIS A 78 -12.47 7.11 7.61
CA HIS A 78 -13.76 7.68 7.98
C HIS A 78 -13.90 9.14 7.51
N VAL A 79 -12.81 9.91 7.49
CA VAL A 79 -12.83 11.33 7.11
C VAL A 79 -12.59 11.55 5.61
N HIS A 80 -11.67 10.82 4.98
CA HIS A 80 -11.21 11.12 3.62
C HIS A 80 -11.77 10.21 2.53
N GLY A 81 -12.46 9.14 2.91
CA GLY A 81 -13.03 8.14 2.00
C GLY A 81 -11.98 7.20 1.41
N VAL A 82 -12.39 5.94 1.24
CA VAL A 82 -11.54 4.80 0.81
C VAL A 82 -10.78 5.08 -0.49
N ARG A 83 -11.43 5.72 -1.48
CA ARG A 83 -10.89 5.88 -2.83
C ARG A 83 -9.61 6.74 -2.88
N ARG A 84 -9.53 7.80 -2.06
CA ARG A 84 -8.34 8.67 -1.97
C ARG A 84 -7.21 7.98 -1.21
N VAL A 85 -7.54 7.36 -0.08
CA VAL A 85 -6.59 6.63 0.77
C VAL A 85 -5.90 5.51 -0.01
N LEU A 86 -6.66 4.76 -0.79
CA LEU A 86 -6.17 3.64 -1.59
C LEU A 86 -5.18 4.11 -2.66
N THR A 87 -5.51 5.17 -3.38
CA THR A 87 -4.63 5.77 -4.41
C THR A 87 -3.33 6.32 -3.81
N ILE A 88 -3.42 7.07 -2.71
CA ILE A 88 -2.26 7.66 -2.02
C ILE A 88 -1.35 6.55 -1.48
N SER A 89 -1.92 5.50 -0.89
CA SER A 89 -1.16 4.38 -0.32
C SER A 89 -0.42 3.59 -1.40
N SER A 90 -1.05 3.34 -2.56
CA SER A 90 -0.37 2.71 -3.69
C SER A 90 0.80 3.55 -4.20
N ILE A 91 0.59 4.84 -4.48
CA ILE A 91 1.64 5.74 -4.99
C ILE A 91 2.80 5.84 -3.99
N SER A 92 2.47 6.01 -2.70
CA SER A 92 3.45 6.07 -1.62
C SER A 92 4.29 4.79 -1.56
N THR A 93 3.65 3.61 -1.68
CA THR A 93 4.37 2.32 -1.67
C THR A 93 5.36 2.21 -2.82
N PHE A 94 4.97 2.57 -4.05
CA PHE A 94 5.87 2.53 -5.20
C PHE A 94 7.03 3.53 -5.07
N LEU A 95 6.76 4.75 -4.60
CA LEU A 95 7.78 5.78 -4.35
C LEU A 95 8.79 5.31 -3.30
N LEU A 96 8.32 4.73 -2.20
CA LEU A 96 9.17 4.26 -1.12
C LEU A 96 10.01 3.05 -1.53
N ILE A 97 9.44 2.10 -2.28
CA ILE A 97 10.19 0.97 -2.86
C ILE A 97 11.29 1.47 -3.80
N ALA A 98 10.98 2.46 -4.65
CA ALA A 98 11.96 3.08 -5.53
C ALA A 98 13.07 3.75 -4.70
N ALA A 99 12.71 4.59 -3.74
CA ALA A 99 13.66 5.28 -2.87
C ALA A 99 14.58 4.30 -2.13
N ALA A 100 14.03 3.21 -1.60
CA ALA A 100 14.80 2.24 -0.83
C ALA A 100 15.91 1.55 -1.63
N THR A 101 15.81 1.48 -2.96
CA THR A 101 16.90 0.92 -3.78
C THR A 101 18.11 1.83 -3.96
N TRP A 102 17.95 3.13 -3.74
CA TRP A 102 19.06 4.08 -3.80
C TRP A 102 19.75 4.24 -2.44
N VAL A 103 19.20 3.64 -1.38
CA VAL A 103 19.71 3.79 -0.02
C VAL A 103 20.87 2.82 0.22
N THR A 104 22.05 3.39 0.44
CA THR A 104 23.28 2.63 0.79
C THR A 104 23.54 2.58 2.30
N SER A 105 22.70 3.21 3.12
CA SER A 105 22.87 3.30 4.59
C SER A 105 21.82 2.44 5.33
N PRO A 106 22.22 1.55 6.26
CA PRO A 106 21.30 0.71 7.03
C PRO A 106 20.28 1.50 7.86
N VAL A 107 20.68 2.64 8.40
CA VAL A 107 19.81 3.49 9.24
C VAL A 107 18.74 4.17 8.38
N LEU A 108 19.10 4.66 7.20
CA LEU A 108 18.12 5.23 6.27
C LEU A 108 17.16 4.15 5.76
N PHE A 109 17.67 2.94 5.51
CA PHE A 109 16.84 1.80 5.12
C PHE A 109 15.80 1.45 6.20
N MET A 110 16.18 1.53 7.48
CA MET A 110 15.26 1.32 8.61
C MET A 110 14.06 2.27 8.57
N PHE A 111 14.30 3.58 8.42
CA PHE A 111 13.21 4.56 8.34
C PHE A 111 12.32 4.30 7.13
N VAL A 112 12.93 4.09 5.96
CA VAL A 112 12.18 3.80 4.74
C VAL A 112 11.35 2.51 4.88
N ASN A 113 11.89 1.48 5.54
CA ASN A 113 11.19 0.22 5.79
C ASN A 113 9.94 0.42 6.65
N ILE A 114 10.02 1.24 7.68
CA ILE A 114 8.87 1.61 8.54
C ILE A 114 7.79 2.30 7.70
N PHE A 115 8.16 3.26 6.84
CA PHE A 115 7.21 3.93 5.96
C PHE A 115 6.60 2.99 4.93
N ILE A 116 7.39 2.08 4.33
CA ILE A 116 6.89 1.08 3.39
C ILE A 116 5.85 0.19 4.06
N ALA A 117 6.17 -0.33 5.25
CA ALA A 117 5.26 -1.18 6.01
C ALA A 117 3.97 -0.44 6.40
N ALA A 118 4.06 0.84 6.78
CA ALA A 118 2.91 1.68 7.04
C ALA A 118 2.02 1.86 5.80
N ALA A 119 2.62 2.15 4.64
CA ALA A 119 1.89 2.34 3.39
C ALA A 119 1.19 1.06 2.91
N ILE A 120 1.86 -0.09 3.03
CA ILE A 120 1.31 -1.40 2.66
C ILE A 120 0.09 -1.74 3.54
N SER A 121 0.22 -1.60 4.86
CA SER A 121 -0.88 -1.88 5.78
C SER A 121 -2.05 -0.93 5.58
N GLY A 122 -1.76 0.35 5.30
CA GLY A 122 -2.77 1.32 4.94
C GLY A 122 -3.57 0.92 3.69
N PHE A 123 -2.88 0.47 2.65
CA PHE A 123 -3.52 -0.03 1.44
C PHE A 123 -4.45 -1.22 1.74
N HIS A 124 -4.00 -2.19 2.54
CA HIS A 124 -4.81 -3.33 2.96
C HIS A 124 -6.06 -2.93 3.73
N VAL A 125 -5.95 -2.05 4.73
CA VAL A 125 -7.10 -1.60 5.53
C VAL A 125 -8.12 -0.89 4.66
N SER A 126 -7.67 -0.06 3.72
CA SER A 126 -8.57 0.65 2.80
C SER A 126 -9.33 -0.28 1.86
N LEU A 127 -8.79 -1.47 1.56
CA LEU A 127 -9.48 -2.47 0.76
C LEU A 127 -10.51 -3.28 1.56
N THR A 128 -10.29 -3.42 2.87
CA THR A 128 -11.15 -4.22 3.76
C THR A 128 -12.27 -3.40 4.40
N THR A 129 -12.11 -2.07 4.49
CA THR A 129 -13.12 -1.13 5.06
C THR A 129 -14.06 -0.63 3.97
#